data_AF-A0A7C5GME2-F1
#
_entry.id   AF-A0A7C5GME2-F1
#
_cell.length_a   1.000
_cell.length_b   1.000
_cell.length_c   1.000
_cell.angle_alpha   90.00
_cell.angle_beta   90.00
_cell.angle_gamma   90.00
#
_symmetry.space_group_name_H-M   'P 1'
#
loop_
_entity.id
_entity.type
_entity.pdbx_description
1 polymer ?
#
loop_
_entity_poly.entity_id
_entity_poly.type
_entity_poly.pdbx_seq_one_letter_code
_entity_poly.pdbx_strand_id
1 'polypeptide(L)'
;MVRLSLLILIPLLVGCASGAATRQDAGELWSLAESAYRQGAYQQAKVHFQTLVARLPDNEMGWLRLGNIAMLEGRIDQAAEHYRTVLELNPRQAKAHYNLATIHLLKAERHFQFHTATVPERQANPRLHRLLAEIERFSRGSGSERDSLDELSELLSGGRLPLSGEAASPGP
;
A
#
# COMPACT_ATOMS: atom_id res chain seq x y z
N MET A 1 36.19 -53.35 46.10
CA MET A 1 35.22 -53.71 45.04
C MET A 1 34.17 -52.63 44.97
N VAL A 2 34.25 -51.80 43.94
CA VAL A 2 33.50 -50.56 43.74
C VAL A 2 32.07 -50.90 43.29
N ARG A 3 31.03 -50.44 44.01
CA ARG A 3 29.65 -50.38 43.49
C ARG A 3 29.36 -48.94 43.06
N LEU A 4 29.72 -48.67 41.81
CA LEU A 4 29.38 -47.49 41.04
C LEU A 4 27.97 -47.71 40.49
N SER A 5 26.96 -47.03 41.05
CA SER A 5 25.58 -47.07 40.53
C SER A 5 25.07 -45.65 40.36
N LEU A 6 25.55 -45.07 39.26
CA LEU A 6 24.88 -44.18 38.31
C LEU A 6 23.66 -43.37 38.85
N LEU A 7 23.93 -42.17 39.34
CA LEU A 7 22.96 -41.07 39.40
C LEU A 7 22.68 -40.59 37.96
N ILE A 8 21.57 -41.01 37.37
CA ILE A 8 21.08 -40.44 36.10
C ILE A 8 20.36 -39.14 36.44
N LEU A 9 21.11 -38.04 36.38
CA LEU A 9 20.59 -36.68 36.36
C LEU A 9 19.89 -36.48 35.01
N ILE A 10 18.55 -36.56 35.00
CA ILE A 10 17.75 -36.22 33.81
C ILE A 10 17.84 -34.69 33.65
N PRO A 11 18.47 -34.16 32.59
CA PRO A 11 18.41 -32.73 32.34
C PRO A 11 16.99 -32.39 31.90
N LEU A 12 16.34 -31.52 32.66
CA LEU A 12 15.17 -30.77 32.22
C LEU A 12 15.55 -29.99 30.95
N LEU A 13 15.26 -30.58 29.79
CA LEU A 13 15.14 -29.83 28.54
C LEU A 13 13.87 -28.99 28.65
N VAL A 14 13.96 -27.87 29.38
CA VAL A 14 13.12 -26.70 29.14
C VAL A 14 13.58 -26.15 27.79
N GLY A 15 13.07 -26.77 26.73
CA GLY A 15 13.12 -26.20 25.41
C GLY A 15 12.21 -24.98 25.43
N CYS A 16 12.79 -23.80 25.64
CA CYS A 16 12.20 -22.56 25.17
C CYS A 16 12.14 -22.68 23.64
N ALA A 17 11.07 -23.31 23.13
CA ALA A 17 10.62 -23.12 21.77
C ALA A 17 10.04 -21.70 21.69
N SER A 18 10.91 -20.70 21.78
CA SER A 18 10.69 -19.43 21.10
C SER A 18 10.73 -19.77 19.61
N GLY A 19 9.59 -20.31 19.13
CA GLY A 19 9.41 -20.75 17.77
C GLY A 19 9.70 -19.57 16.86
N ALA A 20 10.80 -19.67 16.13
CA ALA A 20 10.95 -18.91 14.89
C ALA A 20 9.66 -19.17 14.10
N ALA A 21 8.87 -18.12 13.91
CA ALA A 21 7.58 -18.19 13.23
C ALA A 21 7.74 -19.04 11.98
N THR A 22 7.08 -20.19 11.93
CA THR A 22 7.27 -21.12 10.83
C THR A 22 6.58 -20.55 9.60
N ARG A 23 7.06 -20.92 8.40
CA ARG A 23 6.40 -20.58 7.14
C ARG A 23 4.94 -21.05 7.09
N GLN A 24 4.61 -22.07 7.88
CA GLN A 24 3.26 -22.61 8.06
C GLN A 24 2.36 -21.65 8.85
N ASP A 25 2.84 -21.09 9.97
CA ASP A 25 2.11 -20.09 10.75
C ASP A 25 1.76 -18.85 9.93
N ALA A 26 2.65 -18.46 9.01
CA ALA A 26 2.44 -17.33 8.12
C ALA A 26 1.34 -17.59 7.08
N GLY A 27 1.27 -18.81 6.53
CA GLY A 27 0.22 -19.20 5.60
C GLY A 27 -1.17 -19.19 6.26
N GLU A 28 -1.25 -19.62 7.52
CA GLU A 28 -2.47 -19.58 8.31
C GLU A 28 -2.90 -18.14 8.62
N LEU A 29 -1.98 -17.29 9.08
CA LEU A 29 -2.23 -15.87 9.31
C LEU A 29 -2.72 -15.16 8.04
N TRP A 30 -2.10 -15.43 6.89
CA TRP A 30 -2.54 -14.91 5.60
C TRP A 30 -3.97 -15.35 5.26
N SER A 31 -4.26 -16.64 5.40
CA SER A 31 -5.57 -17.20 5.06
C SER A 31 -6.69 -16.59 5.92
N LEU A 32 -6.47 -16.47 7.23
CA LEU A 32 -7.41 -15.84 8.16
C LEU A 32 -7.60 -14.35 7.82
N ALA A 33 -6.49 -13.62 7.61
CA ALA A 33 -6.52 -12.19 7.28
C ALA A 33 -7.29 -11.93 5.98
N GLU A 34 -7.00 -12.68 4.93
CA GLU A 34 -7.63 -12.53 3.62
C GLU A 34 -9.11 -12.96 3.67
N SER A 35 -9.45 -14.01 4.42
CA SER A 35 -10.84 -14.42 4.62
C SER A 35 -11.65 -13.31 5.30
N ALA A 36 -11.13 -12.74 6.40
CA ALA A 36 -11.76 -11.61 7.09
C ALA A 36 -11.86 -10.38 6.17
N TYR A 37 -10.83 -10.10 5.37
CA TYR A 37 -10.82 -8.98 4.42
C TYR A 37 -11.94 -9.12 3.38
N ARG A 38 -12.07 -10.31 2.77
CA ARG A 38 -13.12 -10.59 1.78
C ARG A 38 -14.54 -10.53 2.36
N GLN A 39 -14.70 -10.80 3.65
CA GLN A 39 -15.97 -10.68 4.36
C GLN A 39 -16.29 -9.23 4.79
N GLY A 40 -15.40 -8.27 4.53
CA GLY A 40 -15.55 -6.89 4.99
C GLY A 40 -15.26 -6.70 6.48
N ALA A 41 -14.78 -7.72 7.18
CA ALA A 41 -14.38 -7.66 8.58
C ALA A 41 -12.99 -6.99 8.73
N TYR A 42 -12.88 -5.75 8.27
CA TYR A 42 -11.59 -5.07 8.08
C TYR A 42 -10.80 -4.88 9.37
N GLN A 43 -11.45 -4.70 10.53
CA GLN A 43 -10.73 -4.60 11.80
C GLN A 43 -10.06 -5.92 12.19
N GLN A 44 -10.74 -7.05 11.98
CA GLN A 44 -10.16 -8.36 12.23
C GLN A 44 -9.05 -8.69 11.22
N ALA A 45 -9.29 -8.40 9.94
CA ALA A 45 -8.29 -8.56 8.89
C ALA A 45 -7.02 -7.76 9.21
N LYS A 46 -7.17 -6.51 9.65
CA LYS A 46 -6.07 -5.64 10.04
C LYS A 46 -5.21 -6.26 11.14
N VAL A 47 -5.82 -6.80 12.20
CA VAL A 47 -5.09 -7.44 13.30
C VAL A 47 -4.26 -8.62 12.78
N HIS A 48 -4.83 -9.47 11.93
CA HIS A 48 -4.10 -10.60 11.35
C HIS A 48 -2.98 -10.15 10.41
N PHE A 49 -3.22 -9.15 9.55
CA PHE A 49 -2.17 -8.60 8.68
C PHE A 49 -1.06 -7.89 9.46
N GLN A 50 -1.38 -7.14 10.53
CA GLN A 50 -0.39 -6.54 11.42
C GLN A 50 0.48 -7.61 12.10
N THR A 51 -0.14 -8.70 12.54
CA THR A 51 0.58 -9.85 13.10
C THR A 51 1.47 -10.51 12.06
N LEU A 52 0.97 -10.66 10.82
CA LEU A 52 1.72 -11.24 9.71
C LEU A 52 2.97 -10.41 9.41
N VAL A 53 2.85 -9.10 9.20
CA VAL A 53 3.99 -8.24 8.85
C VAL A 53 4.96 -8.03 10.02
N ALA A 54 4.49 -8.15 11.27
CA ALA A 54 5.39 -8.14 12.43
C ALA A 54 6.26 -9.41 12.50
N ARG A 55 5.75 -10.55 12.02
CA ARG A 55 6.51 -11.82 11.96
C ARG A 55 7.33 -11.94 10.67
N LEU A 56 6.81 -11.42 9.57
CA LEU A 56 7.41 -11.43 8.24
C LEU A 56 7.40 -10.00 7.66
N PRO A 57 8.36 -9.16 8.04
CA PRO A 57 8.42 -7.77 7.57
C PRO A 57 8.61 -7.63 6.06
N ASP A 58 9.08 -8.67 5.38
CA ASP A 58 9.29 -8.73 3.93
C ASP A 58 8.05 -9.20 3.14
N ASN A 59 6.94 -9.50 3.81
CA ASN A 59 5.70 -9.89 3.14
C ASN A 59 5.03 -8.66 2.49
N GLU A 60 5.34 -8.37 1.22
CA GLU A 60 4.86 -7.16 0.56
C GLU A 60 3.34 -7.13 0.42
N MET A 61 2.72 -8.30 0.28
CA MET A 61 1.27 -8.40 0.13
C MET A 61 0.51 -8.06 1.42
N GLY A 62 1.08 -8.37 2.59
CA GLY A 62 0.54 -8.00 3.89
C GLY A 62 0.54 -6.48 4.09
N TRP A 63 1.64 -5.81 3.74
CA TRP A 63 1.73 -4.35 3.73
C TRP A 63 0.73 -3.72 2.73
N LEU A 64 0.59 -4.30 1.53
CA LEU A 64 -0.38 -3.84 0.54
C LEU A 64 -1.81 -3.90 1.09
N ARG A 65 -2.17 -4.98 1.79
CA ARG A 65 -3.50 -5.13 2.42
C ARG A 65 -3.71 -4.16 3.57
N LEU A 66 -2.69 -3.90 4.40
CA LEU A 66 -2.76 -2.87 5.45
C LEU A 66 -2.96 -1.47 4.87
N GLY A 67 -2.30 -1.16 3.74
CA GLY A 67 -2.54 0.07 2.99
C GLY A 67 -3.98 0.19 2.50
N ASN A 68 -4.52 -0.88 1.92
CA ASN A 68 -5.91 -0.91 1.45
C ASN A 68 -6.90 -0.71 2.60
N ILE A 69 -6.69 -1.36 3.75
CA ILE A 69 -7.55 -1.19 4.93
C ILE A 69 -7.45 0.25 5.44
N ALA A 70 -6.25 0.82 5.51
CA ALA A 70 -6.07 2.22 5.92
C ALA A 70 -6.77 3.21 4.98
N MET A 71 -6.82 2.93 3.68
CA MET A 71 -7.63 3.71 2.72
C MET A 71 -9.12 3.64 3.05
N LEU A 72 -9.65 2.45 3.33
CA LEU A 72 -11.07 2.26 3.68
C LEU A 72 -11.46 2.99 4.97
N GLU A 73 -10.52 3.15 5.89
CA GLU A 73 -10.72 3.88 7.15
C GLU A 73 -10.46 5.40 7.01
N GLY A 74 -10.15 5.89 5.82
CA GLY A 74 -9.83 7.30 5.57
C GLY A 74 -8.48 7.75 6.14
N ARG A 75 -7.62 6.81 6.58
CA ARG A 75 -6.28 7.09 7.10
C ARG A 75 -5.27 7.22 5.97
N ILE A 76 -5.44 8.25 5.15
CA ILE A 76 -4.72 8.46 3.89
C ILE A 76 -3.20 8.47 4.06
N ASP A 77 -2.68 9.16 5.08
CA ASP A 77 -1.22 9.23 5.30
C ASP A 77 -0.62 7.89 5.73
N GLN A 78 -1.35 7.15 6.56
CA GLN A 78 -0.92 5.81 6.98
C GLN A 78 -0.97 4.82 5.81
N ALA A 79 -1.98 4.91 4.95
CA ALA A 79 -2.05 4.10 3.75
C ALA A 79 -0.85 4.34 2.83
N ALA A 80 -0.47 5.61 2.63
CA ALA A 80 0.70 5.98 1.84
C ALA A 80 1.97 5.35 2.40
N GLU A 81 2.14 5.34 3.73
CA GLU A 81 3.31 4.74 4.36
C GLU A 81 3.39 3.23 4.09
N HIS A 82 2.29 2.50 4.28
CA HIS A 82 2.25 1.07 3.97
C HIS A 82 2.58 0.78 2.51
N TYR A 83 2.07 1.59 1.56
CA TYR A 83 2.39 1.41 0.14
C TYR A 83 3.85 1.76 -0.19
N ARG A 84 4.47 2.72 0.49
CA ARG A 84 5.91 2.97 0.34
C ARG A 84 6.72 1.77 0.80
N THR A 85 6.36 1.16 1.94
CA THR A 85 6.99 -0.09 2.39
C THR A 85 6.86 -1.20 1.34
N VAL A 86 5.70 -1.33 0.67
CA VAL A 86 5.56 -2.28 -0.47
C VAL A 86 6.56 -1.98 -1.58
N LEU A 87 6.78 -0.71 -1.92
CA LEU A 87 7.72 -0.31 -2.97
C LEU A 87 9.19 -0.40 -2.55
N GLU A 88 9.50 -0.30 -1.27
CA GLU A 88 10.84 -0.59 -0.74
C GLU A 88 11.19 -2.07 -0.90
N LEU A 89 10.21 -2.96 -0.68
CA LEU A 89 10.36 -4.41 -0.86
C LEU A 89 10.34 -4.81 -2.34
N ASN A 90 9.42 -4.24 -3.11
CA ASN A 90 9.23 -4.51 -4.54
C ASN A 90 8.97 -3.19 -5.31
N PRO A 91 10.02 -2.56 -5.84
CA PRO A 91 9.91 -1.29 -6.56
C PRO A 91 9.02 -1.34 -7.82
N ARG A 92 8.74 -2.54 -8.35
CA ARG A 92 7.92 -2.74 -9.55
C ARG A 92 6.47 -3.11 -9.23
N GLN A 93 6.05 -3.05 -7.97
CA GLN A 93 4.71 -3.47 -7.60
C GLN A 93 3.65 -2.48 -8.13
N ALA A 94 3.03 -2.82 -9.27
CA ALA A 94 2.06 -1.97 -9.97
C ALA A 94 0.89 -1.48 -9.09
N LYS A 95 0.33 -2.33 -8.23
CA LYS A 95 -0.79 -1.95 -7.34
C LYS A 95 -0.40 -0.88 -6.32
N ALA A 96 0.82 -0.92 -5.78
CA ALA A 96 1.28 0.09 -4.83
C ALA A 96 1.51 1.44 -5.52
N HIS A 97 2.08 1.44 -6.73
CA HIS A 97 2.18 2.65 -7.57
C HIS A 97 0.81 3.26 -7.87
N TYR A 98 -0.16 2.45 -8.32
CA TYR A 98 -1.53 2.90 -8.57
C TYR A 98 -2.15 3.49 -7.31
N ASN A 99 -2.08 2.78 -6.17
CA ASN A 99 -2.68 3.25 -4.92
C ASN A 99 -2.02 4.54 -4.41
N LEU A 100 -0.70 4.70 -4.53
CA LEU A 100 -0.02 5.95 -4.20
C LEU A 100 -0.41 7.09 -5.14
N ALA A 101 -0.51 6.83 -6.45
CA ALA A 101 -0.99 7.82 -7.41
C ALA A 101 -2.39 8.32 -7.02
N THR A 102 -3.31 7.42 -6.68
CA THR A 102 -4.65 7.76 -6.18
C THR A 102 -4.58 8.61 -4.90
N ILE A 103 -3.70 8.28 -3.96
CA ILE A 103 -3.49 9.11 -2.75
C ILE A 103 -2.99 10.51 -3.11
N HIS A 104 -2.05 10.63 -4.04
CA HIS A 104 -1.53 11.92 -4.47
C HIS A 104 -2.60 12.77 -5.14
N LEU A 105 -3.47 12.17 -5.96
CA LEU A 105 -4.61 12.84 -6.56
C LEU A 105 -5.61 13.33 -5.50
N LEU A 106 -5.97 12.49 -4.51
CA LEU A 106 -6.85 12.90 -3.41
C LEU A 106 -6.28 14.07 -2.60
N LYS A 107 -4.96 14.08 -2.36
CA LYS A 107 -4.29 15.19 -1.68
C LYS A 107 -4.31 16.46 -2.53
N ALA A 108 -4.02 16.34 -3.83
CA ALA A 108 -4.10 17.46 -4.76
C ALA A 108 -5.51 18.04 -4.84
N GLU A 109 -6.53 17.18 -4.93
CA GLU A 109 -7.95 17.57 -4.91
C GLU A 109 -8.28 18.44 -3.70
N ARG A 110 -7.92 18.00 -2.49
CA ARG A 110 -8.15 18.76 -1.24
C ARG A 110 -7.48 20.12 -1.27
N HIS A 111 -6.23 20.19 -1.74
CA HIS A 111 -5.51 21.46 -1.85
C HIS A 111 -6.15 22.39 -2.89
N PHE A 112 -6.59 21.86 -4.02
CA PHE A 112 -7.25 22.63 -5.07
C PHE A 112 -8.64 23.11 -4.64
N GLN A 113 -9.43 22.28 -3.96
CA GLN A 113 -10.70 22.67 -3.34
C GLN A 113 -10.50 23.79 -2.31
N PHE A 114 -9.45 23.70 -1.48
CA PHE A 114 -9.13 24.78 -0.55
C PHE A 114 -8.75 26.07 -1.29
N HIS A 115 -7.95 25.98 -2.35
CA HIS A 115 -7.61 27.14 -3.18
C HIS A 115 -8.85 27.77 -3.82
N THR A 116 -9.73 26.99 -4.45
CA THR A 116 -10.95 27.54 -5.08
C THR A 116 -11.91 28.15 -4.06
N ALA A 117 -11.93 27.65 -2.82
CA ALA A 117 -12.73 28.22 -1.73
C ALA A 117 -12.16 29.53 -1.16
N THR A 118 -10.86 29.79 -1.32
CA THR A 118 -10.17 30.91 -0.66
C THR A 118 -9.69 32.00 -1.62
N VAL A 119 -9.44 31.67 -2.88
CA VAL A 119 -8.90 32.60 -3.88
C VAL A 119 -10.03 33.08 -4.80
N PRO A 120 -10.29 34.40 -4.92
CA PRO A 120 -11.29 34.92 -5.84
C PRO A 120 -11.02 34.49 -7.29
N GLU A 121 -12.08 34.19 -8.06
CA GLU A 121 -11.98 33.66 -9.43
C GLU A 121 -11.07 34.48 -10.36
N ARG A 122 -11.10 35.81 -10.25
CA ARG A 122 -10.21 36.72 -11.01
C ARG A 122 -8.70 36.49 -10.79
N GLN A 123 -8.33 35.83 -9.69
CA GLN A 123 -6.95 35.48 -9.32
C GLN A 123 -6.67 33.98 -9.47
N ALA A 124 -7.70 33.17 -9.71
CA ALA A 124 -7.53 31.73 -9.86
C ALA A 124 -6.89 31.40 -11.21
N ASN A 125 -6.04 30.37 -11.21
CA ASN A 125 -5.52 29.83 -12.46
C ASN A 125 -6.67 29.17 -13.23
N PRO A 126 -7.03 29.62 -14.45
CA PRO A 126 -8.18 29.09 -15.19
C PRO A 126 -8.08 27.58 -15.48
N ARG A 127 -6.86 27.03 -15.53
CA ARG A 127 -6.65 25.58 -15.72
C ARG A 127 -7.04 24.75 -14.51
N LEU A 128 -7.11 25.35 -13.32
CA LEU A 128 -7.36 24.67 -12.05
C LEU A 128 -8.73 23.99 -12.03
N HIS A 129 -9.77 24.66 -12.53
CA HIS A 129 -11.12 24.11 -12.55
C HIS A 129 -11.21 22.84 -13.42
N ARG A 130 -10.53 22.83 -14.57
CA ARG A 130 -10.45 21.65 -15.43
C ARG A 130 -9.68 20.52 -14.74
N LEU A 131 -8.51 20.83 -14.18
CA LEU A 131 -7.69 19.84 -13.48
C LEU A 131 -8.45 19.20 -12.31
N LEU A 132 -9.18 20.00 -11.52
CA LEU A 132 -10.00 19.49 -10.42
C LEU A 132 -11.11 18.55 -10.93
N ALA A 133 -11.79 18.91 -12.01
CA ALA A 133 -12.84 18.07 -12.61
C ALA A 133 -12.29 16.72 -13.11
N GLU A 134 -11.07 16.71 -13.67
CA GLU A 134 -10.42 15.46 -14.10
C GLU A 134 -9.98 14.58 -12.93
N ILE A 135 -9.44 15.19 -11.86
CA ILE A 135 -9.10 14.46 -10.63
C ILE A 135 -10.38 13.81 -10.07
N GLU A 136 -11.47 14.56 -9.98
CA GLU A 136 -12.75 14.05 -9.51
C GLU A 136 -13.28 12.90 -10.39
N ARG A 137 -13.15 13.02 -11.71
CA ARG A 137 -13.58 11.98 -12.67
C ARG A 137 -12.80 10.67 -12.45
N PHE A 138 -11.48 10.78 -12.33
CA PHE A 138 -10.61 9.63 -12.05
C PHE A 138 -10.95 9.03 -10.68
N SER A 139 -11.02 9.84 -9.62
CA SER A 139 -11.27 9.38 -8.25
C SER A 139 -12.65 8.74 -8.06
N ARG A 140 -13.67 9.14 -8.83
CA ARG A 140 -15.01 8.53 -8.80
C ARG A 140 -15.16 7.31 -9.72
N GLY A 141 -14.15 7.00 -10.53
CA GLY A 141 -14.25 5.95 -11.56
C GLY A 141 -15.32 6.24 -12.62
N SER A 142 -15.70 7.51 -12.81
CA SER A 142 -16.72 7.92 -13.77
C SER A 142 -16.07 8.12 -15.14
N GLY A 143 -15.62 7.04 -15.78
CA GLY A 143 -14.93 7.06 -17.07
C GLY A 143 -13.99 5.87 -17.25
N SER A 144 -13.43 5.70 -18.45
CA SER A 144 -12.28 4.81 -18.65
C SER A 144 -11.10 5.36 -17.84
N GLU A 145 -10.56 4.58 -16.90
CA GLU A 145 -9.40 5.00 -16.08
C GLU A 145 -8.22 5.44 -16.95
N ARG A 146 -8.05 4.81 -18.12
CA ARG A 146 -7.00 5.14 -19.08
C ARG A 146 -7.16 6.57 -19.63
N ASP A 147 -8.36 6.90 -20.10
CA ASP A 147 -8.64 8.19 -20.73
C ASP A 147 -8.46 9.34 -19.72
N SER A 148 -8.88 9.10 -18.47
CA SER A 148 -8.74 10.07 -17.38
C SER A 148 -7.27 10.31 -17.01
N LEU A 149 -6.42 9.27 -17.05
CA LEU A 149 -4.98 9.40 -16.80
C LEU A 149 -4.24 10.13 -17.92
N ASP A 150 -4.59 9.86 -19.18
CA ASP A 150 -4.00 10.54 -20.34
C ASP A 150 -4.29 12.05 -20.30
N GLU A 151 -5.55 12.43 -20.00
CA GLU A 151 -5.97 13.83 -19.86
C GLU A 151 -5.30 14.52 -18.67
N LEU A 152 -5.25 13.85 -17.50
CA LEU A 152 -4.52 14.37 -16.33
C LEU A 152 -3.05 14.64 -16.65
N SER A 153 -2.41 13.72 -17.36
CA SER A 153 -1.00 13.84 -17.72
C SER A 153 -0.76 15.03 -18.66
N GLU A 154 -1.62 15.22 -19.66
CA GLU A 154 -1.55 16.37 -20.58
C GLU A 154 -1.67 17.70 -19.84
N LEU A 155 -2.64 17.80 -18.91
CA LEU A 155 -2.87 19.00 -18.12
C LEU A 155 -1.68 19.32 -17.21
N LEU A 156 -1.13 18.32 -16.52
CA LEU A 156 0.02 18.47 -15.63
C LEU A 156 1.30 18.84 -16.37
N SER A 157 1.46 18.32 -17.59
CA SER A 157 2.64 18.61 -18.43
C SER A 157 2.52 19.93 -19.20
N GLY A 158 1.39 20.64 -19.06
CA GLY A 158 1.12 21.88 -19.76
C GLY A 158 1.02 21.71 -21.28
N GLY A 159 0.56 20.55 -21.76
CA GLY A 159 0.42 20.23 -23.18
C GLY A 159 1.72 19.78 -23.87
N ARG A 160 2.77 19.43 -23.11
CA ARG A 160 4.03 18.90 -23.64
C ARG A 160 4.23 17.45 -23.18
N LEU A 161 3.77 16.46 -23.95
CA LEU A 161 4.13 15.06 -23.72
C LEU A 161 4.41 14.33 -25.03
N PRO A 162 5.39 13.42 -25.01
CA PRO A 162 5.22 12.09 -25.55
C PRO A 162 5.15 11.09 -24.39
N LEU A 163 3.99 10.47 -24.18
CA LEU A 163 3.82 9.35 -23.22
C LEU A 163 3.88 7.96 -23.88
N SER A 164 4.37 7.86 -25.11
CA SER A 164 4.52 6.58 -25.78
C SER A 164 5.98 6.21 -25.98
N GLY A 165 6.55 5.48 -25.02
CA GLY A 165 7.46 4.37 -25.34
C GLY A 165 8.90 4.69 -25.77
N GLU A 166 9.58 5.70 -25.22
CA GLU A 166 11.05 5.69 -25.26
C GLU A 166 11.59 4.74 -24.18
N ALA A 167 11.55 3.44 -24.52
CA ALA A 167 12.59 2.54 -24.09
C ALA A 167 13.92 3.14 -24.55
N ALA A 168 14.68 3.72 -23.62
CA ALA A 168 16.11 3.93 -23.81
C ALA A 168 16.73 2.54 -23.98
N SER A 169 16.80 2.07 -25.23
CA SER A 169 17.69 1.00 -25.65
C SER A 169 19.10 1.37 -25.20
N PRO A 170 19.86 0.48 -24.53
CA PRO A 170 21.30 0.69 -24.42
C PRO A 170 21.87 0.47 -25.83
N GLY A 171 22.29 1.54 -26.49
CA GLY A 171 23.05 1.44 -27.74
C GLY A 171 24.55 1.39 -27.48
N PRO A 172 25.31 1.10 -28.54
CA PRO A 172 25.87 -0.21 -28.90
C PRO A 172 26.90 -0.78 -27.91
#